data_AF-A0A6V7MAP7-F1
#
_entry.id   AF-A0A6V7MAP7-F1
#
_cell.length_a   1.000
_cell.length_b   1.000
_cell.length_c   1.000
_cell.angle_alpha   90.00
_cell.angle_beta   90.00
_cell.angle_gamma   90.00
#
_symmetry.space_group_name_H-M   'P 1'
#
loop_
_entity.id
_entity.type
_entity.pdbx_description
1 polymer ?
#
loop_
_entity_poly.entity_id
_entity_poly.type
_entity_poly.pdbx_seq_one_letter_code
_entity_poly.pdbx_strand_id
1 'polypeptide(L)' 'IVEHDACEALFREIMEQLSQRERELRTSQTFASLSANVRFQLKQYEDKIYQLRRKNDESLKLRV' A
#
# COMPACT_ATOMS: atom_id res chain seq x y z
N ILE A 1 -11.02 4.30 12.19
CA ILE A 1 -11.82 3.34 11.38
C ILE A 1 -11.60 3.65 9.90
N VAL A 2 -12.10 4.77 9.37
CA VAL A 2 -11.95 5.14 7.93
C VAL A 2 -10.51 5.09 7.40
N GLU A 3 -9.52 5.65 8.12
CA GLU A 3 -8.12 5.67 7.64
C GLU A 3 -7.46 4.29 7.68
N HIS A 4 -7.87 3.44 8.62
CA HIS A 4 -7.41 2.05 8.70
C HIS A 4 -7.99 1.25 7.52
N ASP A 5 -9.28 1.41 7.23
CA ASP A 5 -9.96 0.72 6.13
C ASP A 5 -9.37 1.14 4.77
N ALA A 6 -9.03 2.42 4.60
CA ALA A 6 -8.34 2.92 3.41
C ALA A 6 -6.88 2.41 3.28
N CYS A 7 -6.27 2.00 4.38
CA CYS A 7 -4.95 1.36 4.39
C CYS A 7 -5.07 -0.12 4.01
N GLU A 8 -6.04 -0.83 4.59
CA GLU A 8 -6.34 -2.21 4.20
C GLU A 8 -6.75 -2.35 2.73
N ALA A 9 -7.57 -1.43 2.22
CA ALA A 9 -7.99 -1.44 0.82
C ALA A 9 -6.78 -1.33 -0.12
N LEU A 10 -5.85 -0.41 0.17
CA LEU A 10 -4.62 -0.25 -0.61
C LEU A 10 -3.73 -1.51 -0.54
N PHE A 11 -3.64 -2.14 0.63
CA PHE A 11 -2.92 -3.40 0.78
C PHE A 11 -3.52 -4.50 -0.11
N ARG A 12 -4.84 -4.68 -0.09
CA ARG A 12 -5.52 -5.69 -0.92
C ARG A 12 -5.30 -5.43 -2.40
N GLU A 13 -5.35 -4.18 -2.83
CA GLU A 13 -5.09 -3.80 -4.23
C GLU A 13 -3.66 -4.13 -4.66
N ILE A 14 -2.66 -3.85 -3.81
CA ILE A 14 -1.25 -4.22 -4.07
C ILE A 14 -1.11 -5.74 -4.22
N MET A 15 -1.74 -6.52 -3.34
CA MET A 15 -1.71 -7.98 -3.39
C MET A 15 -2.37 -8.54 -4.64
N GLU A 16 -3.46 -7.92 -5.09
CA GLU A 16 -4.13 -8.29 -6.33
C GLU A 16 -3.23 -8.03 -7.55
N GLN A 17 -2.61 -6.85 -7.63
CA GLN A 17 -1.70 -6.54 -8.75
C GLN A 17 -0.43 -7.41 -8.75
N LEU A 18 0.09 -7.76 -7.57
CA LEU A 18 1.17 -8.74 -7.44
C LEU A 18 0.75 -10.10 -8.01
N SER A 19 -0.47 -10.55 -7.69
CA SER A 19 -1.04 -11.80 -8.18
C SER A 19 -1.28 -11.77 -9.70
N GLN A 20 -1.69 -10.63 -10.26
CA GLN A 20 -1.81 -10.44 -11.70
C GLN A 20 -0.43 -10.48 -12.37
N ARG A 21 0.56 -9.77 -11.81
CA ARG A 21 1.94 -9.70 -12.32
C ARG A 21 2.59 -11.08 -12.41
N GLU A 22 2.34 -11.96 -11.45
CA GLU A 22 2.89 -13.32 -11.44
C GLU A 22 2.43 -14.19 -12.63
N ARG A 23 1.32 -13.83 -13.27
CA ARG A 23 0.80 -14.52 -14.46
C ARG A 23 1.42 -13.99 -15.76
N GLU A 24 2.13 -12.88 -15.71
CA GLU A 24 2.71 -12.22 -16.87
C GLU A 24 4.15 -12.68 -17.13
N LEU A 25 4.54 -12.76 -18.41
CA LEU A 25 5.94 -13.00 -18.77
C LEU A 25 6.81 -11.83 -18.32
N ARG A 26 7.97 -12.11 -17.72
CA ARG A 26 8.88 -11.08 -17.16
C ARG A 26 9.37 -10.05 -18.19
N THR A 27 9.41 -10.41 -19.47
CA THR A 27 9.82 -9.54 -20.58
C THR A 27 8.65 -8.75 -21.17
N SER A 28 7.42 -9.01 -20.75
CA SER A 28 6.24 -8.31 -21.26
C SER A 28 6.14 -6.89 -20.73
N GLN A 29 5.59 -6.00 -21.56
CA GLN A 29 5.26 -4.64 -21.15
C GLN A 29 4.24 -4.62 -20.00
N THR A 30 3.33 -5.59 -19.95
CA THR A 30 2.34 -5.74 -18.88
C THR A 30 3.01 -5.99 -17.54
N PHE A 31 3.96 -6.94 -17.48
CA PHE A 31 4.75 -7.21 -16.27
C PHE A 31 5.50 -5.97 -15.79
N ALA A 32 6.12 -5.22 -16.71
CA ALA A 32 6.83 -3.98 -16.39
C ALA A 32 5.89 -2.91 -15.81
N SER A 33 4.70 -2.76 -16.41
CA SER A 33 3.69 -1.79 -15.99
C SER A 33 3.11 -2.13 -14.62
N LEU A 34 2.72 -3.39 -14.39
CA LEU A 34 2.28 -3.87 -13.08
C LEU A 34 3.37 -3.70 -12.02
N SER A 35 4.62 -3.99 -12.36
CA SER A 35 5.75 -3.80 -11.44
C SER A 35 5.95 -2.34 -11.05
N ALA A 36 5.81 -1.41 -12.00
CA ALA A 36 5.90 0.02 -11.72
C ALA A 36 4.76 0.48 -10.82
N ASN A 37 3.54 0.04 -11.09
CA ASN A 37 2.37 0.42 -10.29
C ASN A 37 2.45 -0.11 -8.86
N VAL A 38 2.84 -1.38 -8.68
CA VAL A 38 3.06 -1.98 -7.36
C VAL A 38 4.11 -1.18 -6.56
N ARG A 39 5.23 -0.77 -7.17
CA ARG A 39 6.24 0.05 -6.47
C ARG A 39 5.67 1.40 -6.02
N PHE A 40 4.89 2.04 -6.88
CA PHE A 40 4.25 3.31 -6.56
C PHE A 40 3.23 3.16 -5.41
N GLN A 41 2.40 2.12 -5.44
CA GLN A 41 1.41 1.85 -4.41
C GLN A 41 2.04 1.43 -3.08
N LEU A 42 3.14 0.66 -3.10
CA LEU A 42 3.90 0.31 -1.89
C LEU A 42 4.43 1.58 -1.20
N LYS A 43 4.90 2.57 -1.97
CA LYS A 43 5.34 3.84 -1.42
C LYS A 43 4.20 4.59 -0.75
N GLN A 44 3.03 4.66 -1.40
CA GLN A 44 1.83 5.26 -0.79
C GLN A 44 1.39 4.52 0.47
N TYR A 45 1.49 3.19 0.49
CA TYR A 45 1.13 2.38 1.64
C TYR A 45 2.05 2.64 2.83
N GLU A 46 3.36 2.73 2.59
CA GLU A 46 4.34 3.12 3.60
C GLU A 46 4.01 4.49 4.20
N ASP A 47 3.73 5.48 3.35
CA ASP A 47 3.41 6.84 3.80
C ASP A 47 2.12 6.87 4.62
N LYS A 48 1.08 6.11 4.24
CA LYS A 48 -0.15 5.96 5.03
C LYS A 48 0.10 5.33 6.40
N ILE A 49 0.88 4.26 6.46
CA ILE A 49 1.26 3.63 7.74
C ILE A 49 1.98 4.62 8.63
N TYR A 50 2.94 5.37 8.08
CA TYR A 50 3.68 6.37 8.84
C TYR A 50 2.76 7.44 9.42
N GLN A 51 1.83 7.96 8.63
CA GLN A 51 0.83 8.94 9.09
C GLN A 51 -0.08 8.37 10.18
N LEU A 52 -0.55 7.13 10.03
CA LEU A 52 -1.37 6.45 11.03
C LEU A 52 -0.63 6.27 12.36
N ARG A 53 0.64 5.84 12.32
CA ARG A 53 1.49 5.71 13.51
C ARG A 53 1.66 7.04 14.22
N ARG A 54 1.98 8.11 13.47
CA ARG A 54 2.11 9.45 14.03
C ARG A 54 0.84 9.93 14.74
N LYS A 55 -0.33 9.78 14.11
CA LYS A 55 -1.62 10.16 14.72
C LYS A 55 -1.91 9.34 15.97
N ASN A 56 -1.58 8.06 15.97
CA ASN A 56 -1.75 7.20 17.14
C ASN A 56 -0.85 7.66 18.29
N ASP A 57 0.42 7.97 18.02
CA ASP A 57 1.36 8.47 19.02
C ASP A 57 0.94 9.83 19.59
N GLU A 58 0.46 10.74 18.73
CA GLU A 58 -0.10 12.04 19.13
C GLU A 58 -1.36 11.86 20.00
N SER A 59 -2.26 10.95 19.62
CA SER A 59 -3.45 10.63 20.41
C SER A 59 -3.11 9.98 21.76
N LEU A 60 -2.04 9.19 21.84
CA LEU A 60 -1.59 8.59 23.09
C LEU A 60 -1.00 9.65 24.03
N LYS A 61 -0.21 10.59 23.50
CA LYS A 61 0.34 11.72 24.28
C LYS A 61 -0.75 12.63 24.85
N LEU A 62 -1.86 12.80 24.14
CA LEU A 62 -3.01 13.59 24.62
C LEU A 62 -3.84 12.90 25.71
N ARG A 63 -3.64 11.60 25.94
CA ARG A 63 -4.34 10.80 26.96
C ARG A 63 -3.57 10.68 28.27
N VAL A 64 -2.32 11.16 28.32
CA VAL A 64 -1.45 11.23 29.51
C VAL A 64 -1.49 12.66 30.05
#